data_AF-A0A067E1U2-F1
#
_entry.id   AF-A0A067E1U2-F1
#
_cell.length_a   1.000
_cell.length_b   1.000
_cell.length_c   1.000
_cell.angle_alpha   90.00
_cell.angle_beta   90.00
_cell.angle_gamma   90.00
#
_symmetry.space_group_name_H-M   'P 1'
#
loop_
_entity.id
_entity.type
_entity.pdbx_description
1 polymer ?
#
loop_
_entity_poly.entity_id
_entity_poly.type
_entity_poly.pdbx_seq_one_letter_code
_entity_poly.pdbx_strand_id
1 'polypeptide(L)'
;MAEVGMAAFSSIVSEGARSLFKPIIRQISYMFKYQSYIDELKDKVKRLEYKRERVEIPVHQVTEQGDEIYKDVADWLNSVKEFTQGTAKSITDDEDGAKKFCFKGLCPNLISRYKLSKQAAKAAEAAASLVGKGNFSNVSYRPTPKRAEHMEVKDFAAFDSRMKVFQDVVEALKDNKHNIIGVYEMGGVGKTTLVKQVAKQVMEDNLFDEVVMAELTQNLDPQKIQDQLASDLGMKFDLNDSIFHRAHQLCQRLKKEKRILIILDNIWTKLEFDKIGIPSGN
;
A
#
# COMPACT_ATOMS: atom_id res chain seq x y z
N MET A 1 -44.96 -7.22 -33.46
CA MET A 1 -45.63 -7.81 -32.27
C MET A 1 -45.14 -7.21 -30.94
N ALA A 2 -43.84 -6.92 -30.75
CA ALA A 2 -43.34 -6.30 -29.51
C ALA A 2 -43.70 -4.79 -29.34
N GLU A 3 -43.76 -4.02 -30.43
CA GLU A 3 -44.19 -2.61 -30.39
C GLU A 3 -45.67 -2.44 -30.02
N VAL A 4 -46.52 -3.37 -30.48
CA VAL A 4 -47.97 -3.34 -30.23
C VAL A 4 -48.30 -3.60 -28.76
N GLY A 5 -47.57 -4.49 -28.09
CA GLY A 5 -47.77 -4.80 -26.67
C GLY A 5 -47.35 -3.67 -25.72
N MET A 6 -46.28 -2.94 -26.04
CA MET A 6 -45.84 -1.78 -25.25
C MET A 6 -46.72 -0.55 -25.50
N ALA A 7 -47.15 -0.34 -26.76
CA ALA A 7 -48.06 0.75 -27.11
C ALA A 7 -49.41 0.63 -26.39
N ALA A 8 -49.97 -0.59 -26.30
CA ALA A 8 -51.25 -0.85 -25.63
C ALA A 8 -51.23 -0.60 -24.11
N PHE A 9 -50.09 -0.73 -23.44
CA PHE A 9 -49.95 -0.36 -22.02
C PHE A 9 -49.63 1.13 -21.81
N SER A 10 -49.00 1.79 -22.78
CA SER A 10 -48.63 3.21 -22.69
C SER A 10 -49.78 4.19 -22.91
N SER A 11 -50.86 3.76 -23.57
CA SER A 11 -51.99 4.64 -23.92
C SER A 11 -52.99 4.90 -22.78
N ILE A 12 -52.83 4.29 -21.60
CA ILE A 12 -53.76 4.43 -20.46
C ILE A 12 -53.00 4.75 -19.16
N VAL A 13 -52.17 5.79 -19.13
CA VAL A 13 -51.51 6.22 -17.87
C VAL A 13 -51.42 7.74 -17.77
N SER A 14 -52.16 8.34 -16.82
CA SER A 14 -52.01 9.73 -16.42
C SER A 14 -50.71 9.96 -15.62
N GLU A 15 -50.17 11.18 -15.63
CA GLU A 15 -48.89 11.57 -15.03
C GLU A 15 -48.69 11.04 -13.59
N GLY A 16 -49.75 11.08 -12.76
CA GLY A 16 -49.74 10.61 -11.37
C GLY A 16 -49.72 9.09 -11.19
N ALA A 17 -50.23 8.33 -12.17
CA ALA A 17 -50.25 6.87 -12.14
C ALA A 17 -48.91 6.25 -12.55
N ARG A 18 -48.06 6.97 -13.31
CA ARG A 18 -46.75 6.48 -13.79
C ARG A 18 -45.85 5.98 -12.65
N SER A 19 -45.89 6.62 -11.47
CA SER A 19 -45.03 6.23 -10.34
C SER A 19 -45.39 4.85 -9.76
N LEU A 20 -46.69 4.53 -9.69
CA LEU A 20 -47.21 3.26 -9.16
C LEU A 20 -46.92 2.08 -10.11
N PHE A 21 -46.85 2.35 -11.42
CA PHE A 21 -46.55 1.33 -12.42
C PHE A 21 -45.06 1.13 -12.70
N LYS A 22 -44.15 1.99 -12.21
CA LYS A 22 -42.69 1.85 -12.38
C LYS A 22 -42.17 0.44 -12.04
N PRO A 23 -42.56 -0.19 -10.91
CA PRO A 23 -42.10 -1.55 -10.57
C PRO A 23 -42.59 -2.59 -11.58
N ILE A 24 -43.85 -2.49 -12.01
CA ILE A 24 -44.49 -3.42 -12.95
C ILE A 24 -43.85 -3.30 -14.33
N ILE A 25 -43.64 -2.07 -14.81
CA ILE A 25 -42.94 -1.78 -16.07
C ILE A 25 -41.51 -2.33 -16.03
N ARG A 26 -40.81 -2.23 -14.89
CA ARG A 26 -39.46 -2.80 -14.70
C ARG A 26 -39.47 -4.33 -14.77
N GLN A 27 -40.49 -5.01 -14.23
CA GLN A 27 -40.60 -6.47 -14.34
C GLN A 27 -40.85 -6.92 -15.78
N ILE A 28 -41.73 -6.21 -16.50
CA ILE A 28 -42.03 -6.47 -17.92
C ILE A 28 -40.81 -6.18 -18.80
N SER A 29 -40.03 -5.14 -18.50
CA SER A 29 -38.85 -4.79 -19.29
C SER A 29 -37.75 -5.85 -19.22
N TYR A 30 -37.57 -6.57 -18.10
CA TYR A 30 -36.61 -7.68 -18.03
C TYR A 30 -36.89 -8.79 -19.05
N MET A 31 -38.14 -8.97 -19.44
CA MET A 31 -38.55 -10.00 -20.40
C MET A 31 -38.33 -9.55 -21.86
N PHE A 32 -38.61 -8.29 -22.17
CA PHE A 32 -38.64 -7.77 -23.54
C PHE A 32 -37.42 -6.92 -23.93
N LYS A 33 -36.80 -6.21 -22.97
CA LYS A 33 -35.58 -5.40 -23.18
C LYS A 33 -34.32 -6.15 -22.78
N TYR A 34 -34.32 -7.46 -22.99
CA TYR A 34 -33.26 -8.33 -22.50
C TYR A 34 -31.86 -7.89 -22.94
N GLN A 35 -31.70 -7.62 -24.24
CA GLN A 35 -30.42 -7.23 -24.83
C GLN A 35 -29.86 -5.95 -24.21
N SER A 36 -30.75 -4.98 -23.89
CA SER A 36 -30.37 -3.70 -23.28
C SER A 36 -29.70 -3.88 -21.91
N TYR A 37 -30.17 -4.81 -21.08
CA TYR A 37 -29.57 -5.05 -19.76
C TYR A 37 -28.21 -5.74 -19.85
N ILE A 38 -28.04 -6.61 -20.85
CA ILE A 38 -26.77 -7.29 -21.07
C ILE A 38 -25.74 -6.34 -21.66
N ASP A 39 -26.13 -5.53 -22.64
CA ASP A 39 -25.25 -4.53 -23.23
C ASP A 39 -24.81 -3.49 -22.19
N GLU A 40 -25.72 -3.10 -21.28
CA GLU A 40 -25.38 -2.23 -20.13
C GLU A 40 -24.36 -2.89 -19.19
N LEU A 41 -24.55 -4.17 -18.84
CA LEU A 41 -23.56 -4.90 -18.04
C LEU A 41 -22.19 -4.92 -18.73
N LYS A 42 -22.14 -5.23 -20.03
CA LYS A 42 -20.89 -5.28 -20.80
C LYS A 42 -20.17 -3.93 -20.81
N ASP A 43 -20.91 -2.83 -21.00
CA ASP A 43 -20.34 -1.49 -20.92
C ASP A 43 -19.77 -1.19 -19.52
N LYS A 44 -20.50 -1.54 -18.46
CA LYS A 44 -20.02 -1.34 -17.07
C LYS A 44 -18.80 -2.18 -16.74
N VAL A 45 -18.76 -3.45 -17.17
CA VAL A 45 -17.60 -4.35 -17.00
C VAL A 45 -16.38 -3.79 -17.73
N LYS A 46 -16.55 -3.36 -18.99
CA LYS A 46 -15.47 -2.75 -19.78
C LYS A 46 -14.90 -1.49 -19.12
N ARG A 47 -15.76 -0.62 -18.57
CA ARG A 47 -15.31 0.56 -17.80
C ARG A 47 -14.56 0.17 -16.53
N LEU A 48 -14.99 -0.90 -15.87
CA LEU A 48 -14.34 -1.42 -14.67
C LEU A 48 -12.95 -1.99 -14.99
N GLU A 49 -12.80 -2.69 -16.11
CA GLU A 49 -11.50 -3.21 -16.58
C GLU A 49 -10.51 -2.08 -16.89
N TYR A 50 -10.93 -1.05 -17.62
CA TYR A 50 -10.08 0.13 -17.84
C TYR A 50 -9.65 0.79 -16.54
N LYS A 51 -10.54 0.81 -15.54
CA LYS A 51 -10.20 1.39 -14.25
C LYS A 51 -9.24 0.51 -13.46
N ARG A 52 -9.39 -0.81 -13.53
CA ARG A 52 -8.46 -1.77 -12.95
C ARG A 52 -7.06 -1.60 -13.54
N GLU A 53 -6.95 -1.54 -14.86
CA GLU A 53 -5.67 -1.35 -15.55
C GLU A 53 -4.96 -0.07 -15.09
N ARG A 54 -5.70 1.04 -14.97
CA ARG A 54 -5.16 2.31 -14.45
C ARG A 54 -4.63 2.23 -13.01
N VAL A 55 -5.17 1.33 -12.19
CA VAL A 55 -4.71 1.11 -10.81
C VAL A 55 -3.54 0.11 -10.78
N GLU A 56 -3.55 -0.91 -11.65
CA GLU A 56 -2.49 -1.92 -11.73
C GLU A 56 -1.14 -1.33 -12.19
N ILE A 57 -1.15 -0.37 -13.13
CA ILE A 57 0.09 0.26 -13.62
C ILE A 57 0.94 0.85 -12.49
N PRO A 58 0.44 1.80 -11.66
CA PRO A 58 1.23 2.34 -10.56
C PRO A 58 1.52 1.28 -9.49
N VAL A 59 0.62 0.32 -9.26
CA VAL A 59 0.86 -0.79 -8.31
C VAL A 59 2.08 -1.63 -8.72
N HIS A 60 2.26 -1.94 -10.01
CA HIS A 60 3.44 -2.64 -10.49
C HIS A 60 4.72 -1.82 -10.28
N GLN A 61 4.69 -0.52 -10.60
CA GLN A 61 5.84 0.37 -10.45
C GLN A 61 6.31 0.50 -9.00
N VAL A 62 5.38 0.66 -8.06
CA VAL A 62 5.72 0.86 -6.64
C VAL A 62 6.19 -0.45 -5.97
N THR A 63 5.66 -1.60 -6.41
CA THR A 63 6.13 -2.90 -5.93
C THR A 63 7.59 -3.16 -6.32
N GLU A 64 7.99 -2.78 -7.54
CA GLU A 64 9.40 -2.87 -7.97
C GLU A 64 10.34 -1.93 -7.19
N GLN A 65 9.79 -0.83 -6.64
CA GLN A 65 10.54 0.15 -5.85
C GLN A 65 10.60 -0.20 -4.35
N GLY A 66 10.04 -1.35 -3.95
CA GLY A 66 10.01 -1.81 -2.56
C GLY A 66 8.95 -1.13 -1.69
N ASP A 67 8.02 -0.40 -2.29
CA ASP A 67 6.87 0.16 -1.58
C ASP A 67 5.77 -0.91 -1.42
N GLU A 68 5.01 -0.84 -0.32
CA GLU A 68 3.90 -1.74 -0.03
C GLU A 68 2.56 -1.12 -0.49
N ILE A 69 1.66 -1.96 -1.01
CA ILE A 69 0.36 -1.52 -1.50
C ILE A 69 -0.61 -1.40 -0.33
N TYR A 70 -1.48 -0.39 -0.33
CA TYR A 70 -2.54 -0.29 0.68
C TYR A 70 -3.52 -1.48 0.60
N LYS A 71 -4.00 -1.93 1.76
CA LYS A 71 -4.89 -3.09 1.86
C LYS A 71 -6.20 -2.91 1.08
N ASP A 72 -6.80 -1.73 1.13
CA ASP A 72 -8.04 -1.40 0.43
C ASP A 72 -7.87 -1.45 -1.11
N VAL A 73 -6.70 -1.05 -1.61
CA VAL A 73 -6.35 -1.17 -3.04
C VAL A 73 -6.22 -2.63 -3.45
N ALA A 74 -5.52 -3.44 -2.64
CA ALA A 74 -5.38 -4.88 -2.88
C ALA A 74 -6.73 -5.62 -2.84
N ASP A 75 -7.55 -5.32 -1.84
CA ASP A 75 -8.91 -5.88 -1.68
C ASP A 75 -9.82 -5.49 -2.84
N TRP A 76 -9.70 -4.24 -3.32
CA TRP A 76 -10.44 -3.78 -4.49
C TRP A 76 -10.03 -4.51 -5.76
N LEU A 77 -8.73 -4.67 -6.03
CA LEU A 77 -8.24 -5.43 -7.18
C LEU A 77 -8.74 -6.87 -7.18
N ASN A 78 -8.71 -7.53 -6.01
CA ASN A 78 -9.26 -8.87 -5.83
C ASN A 78 -10.77 -8.90 -6.08
N SER A 79 -11.53 -7.96 -5.52
CA SER A 79 -12.98 -7.86 -5.73
C SER A 79 -13.34 -7.67 -7.20
N VAL A 80 -12.57 -6.87 -7.94
CA VAL A 80 -12.77 -6.69 -9.38
C VAL A 80 -12.48 -7.99 -10.14
N LYS A 81 -11.41 -8.70 -9.80
CA LYS A 81 -11.06 -9.98 -10.42
C LYS A 81 -12.14 -11.04 -10.19
N GLU A 82 -12.63 -11.19 -8.96
CA GLU A 82 -13.71 -12.12 -8.63
C GLU A 82 -15.01 -11.77 -9.36
N PHE A 83 -15.34 -10.48 -9.45
CA PHE A 83 -16.53 -10.02 -10.16
C PHE A 83 -16.44 -10.30 -11.67
N THR A 84 -15.33 -9.96 -12.32
CA THR A 84 -15.18 -10.13 -13.78
C THR A 84 -15.06 -11.61 -14.16
N GLN A 85 -14.24 -12.38 -13.45
CA GLN A 85 -14.00 -13.80 -13.77
C GLN A 85 -15.11 -14.73 -13.27
N GLY A 86 -15.86 -14.33 -12.25
CA GLY A 86 -16.98 -15.09 -11.72
C GLY A 86 -18.33 -14.60 -12.25
N THR A 87 -18.83 -13.51 -11.68
CA THR A 87 -20.22 -13.05 -11.90
C THR A 87 -20.47 -12.61 -13.34
N ALA A 88 -19.62 -11.71 -13.87
CA ALA A 88 -19.82 -11.16 -15.21
C ALA A 88 -19.60 -12.22 -16.31
N LYS A 89 -18.58 -13.06 -16.14
CA LYS A 89 -18.29 -14.17 -17.06
C LYS A 89 -19.43 -15.18 -17.10
N SER A 90 -19.93 -15.63 -15.95
CA SER A 90 -21.07 -16.56 -15.89
C SER A 90 -22.30 -16.04 -16.63
N ILE A 91 -22.63 -14.74 -16.48
CA ILE A 91 -23.78 -14.14 -17.18
C ILE A 91 -23.55 -14.07 -18.70
N THR A 92 -22.31 -13.83 -19.12
CA THR A 92 -21.95 -13.78 -20.54
C THR A 92 -21.96 -15.17 -21.18
N ASP A 93 -21.45 -16.18 -20.48
CA ASP A 93 -21.48 -17.57 -20.92
C ASP A 93 -22.93 -18.09 -21.03
N ASP A 94 -23.80 -17.74 -20.07
CA ASP A 94 -25.23 -18.06 -20.11
C ASP A 94 -25.95 -17.36 -21.28
N GLU A 95 -25.60 -16.12 -21.61
CA GLU A 95 -26.10 -15.41 -22.80
C GLU A 95 -25.69 -16.14 -24.09
N ASP A 96 -24.41 -16.49 -24.22
CA ASP A 96 -23.89 -17.13 -25.43
C ASP A 96 -24.46 -18.53 -25.60
N GLY A 97 -24.65 -19.26 -24.50
CA GLY A 97 -25.41 -20.51 -24.47
C GLY A 97 -26.85 -20.32 -24.96
N ALA A 98 -27.57 -19.32 -24.44
CA ALA A 98 -28.94 -19.02 -24.84
C ALA A 98 -29.07 -18.62 -26.33
N LYS A 99 -28.05 -17.96 -26.90
CA LYS A 99 -28.00 -17.61 -28.34
C LYS A 99 -27.77 -18.83 -29.23
N LYS A 100 -26.93 -19.79 -28.82
CA LYS A 100 -26.61 -21.01 -29.60
C LYS A 100 -27.82 -21.92 -29.85
N PHE A 101 -28.81 -21.94 -28.97
CA PHE A 101 -30.04 -22.72 -29.17
C PHE A 101 -31.07 -22.03 -30.08
N CYS A 102 -30.77 -20.82 -30.59
CA CYS A 102 -31.72 -20.01 -31.33
C CYS A 102 -31.45 -19.90 -32.83
N PHE A 103 -31.32 -21.05 -33.49
CA PHE A 103 -31.34 -21.14 -34.94
C PHE A 103 -32.79 -21.14 -35.46
N LYS A 104 -33.10 -20.25 -36.42
CA LYS A 104 -34.40 -20.11 -37.14
C LYS A 104 -35.54 -19.35 -36.45
N GLY A 105 -35.26 -18.44 -35.50
CA GLY A 105 -36.21 -17.37 -35.12
C GLY A 105 -37.33 -17.74 -34.13
N LEU A 106 -37.26 -18.90 -33.49
CA LEU A 106 -38.25 -19.37 -32.50
C LEU A 106 -37.58 -19.78 -31.19
N CYS A 107 -37.36 -18.83 -30.27
CA CYS A 107 -37.08 -19.17 -28.86
C CYS A 107 -37.74 -18.17 -27.91
N PRO A 108 -39.00 -18.37 -27.50
CA PRO A 108 -39.63 -17.55 -26.49
C PRO A 108 -39.45 -18.18 -25.10
N ASN A 109 -38.22 -18.49 -24.66
CA ASN A 109 -38.02 -18.76 -23.23
C ASN A 109 -37.91 -17.42 -22.47
N LEU A 110 -39.07 -16.77 -22.35
CA LEU A 110 -39.24 -15.48 -21.67
C LEU A 110 -38.80 -15.55 -20.20
N ILE A 111 -38.92 -16.72 -19.57
CA ILE A 111 -38.48 -16.96 -18.18
C ILE A 111 -36.96 -16.88 -18.08
N SER A 112 -36.22 -17.50 -19.01
CA SER A 112 -34.76 -17.42 -19.03
C SER A 112 -34.27 -16.00 -19.31
N ARG A 113 -34.89 -15.29 -20.28
CA ARG A 113 -34.57 -13.88 -20.55
C ARG A 113 -34.80 -13.00 -19.33
N TYR A 114 -35.95 -13.16 -18.67
CA TYR A 114 -36.26 -12.44 -17.45
C TYR A 114 -35.20 -12.68 -16.37
N LYS A 115 -34.82 -13.94 -16.09
CA LYS A 115 -33.81 -14.29 -15.09
C LYS A 115 -32.47 -13.66 -15.41
N LEU A 116 -32.02 -13.80 -16.65
CA LEU A 116 -30.71 -13.33 -17.10
C LEU A 116 -30.64 -11.80 -17.12
N SER A 117 -31.69 -11.10 -17.55
CA SER A 117 -31.74 -9.62 -17.45
C SER A 117 -31.76 -9.12 -16.02
N LYS A 118 -32.45 -9.82 -15.11
CA LYS A 118 -32.47 -9.45 -13.69
C LYS A 118 -31.10 -9.63 -13.05
N GLN A 119 -30.38 -10.69 -13.40
CA GLN A 119 -28.99 -10.89 -12.98
C GLN A 119 -28.07 -9.82 -13.58
N ALA A 120 -28.20 -9.54 -14.88
CA ALA A 120 -27.39 -8.53 -15.57
C ALA A 120 -27.58 -7.13 -14.97
N ALA A 121 -28.82 -6.74 -14.66
CA ALA A 121 -29.10 -5.46 -14.01
C ALA A 121 -28.45 -5.36 -12.61
N LYS A 122 -28.54 -6.41 -11.79
CA LYS A 122 -27.88 -6.45 -10.48
C LYS A 122 -26.36 -6.40 -10.61
N ALA A 123 -25.80 -7.13 -11.57
CA ALA A 123 -24.37 -7.14 -11.85
C ALA A 123 -23.90 -5.77 -12.37
N ALA A 124 -24.70 -5.07 -13.18
CA ALA A 124 -24.38 -3.72 -13.66
C ALA A 124 -24.36 -2.71 -12.51
N GLU A 125 -25.29 -2.80 -11.55
CA GLU A 125 -25.27 -2.01 -10.31
C GLU A 125 -24.02 -2.31 -9.47
N ALA A 126 -23.65 -3.59 -9.31
CA ALA A 126 -22.44 -3.99 -8.60
C ALA A 126 -21.15 -3.48 -9.29
N ALA A 127 -21.06 -3.60 -10.62
CA ALA A 127 -19.96 -3.08 -11.41
C ALA A 127 -19.83 -1.56 -11.25
N ALA A 128 -20.94 -0.82 -11.29
CA ALA A 128 -20.93 0.62 -11.08
C ALA A 128 -20.43 1.01 -9.67
N SER A 129 -20.81 0.24 -8.64
CA SER A 129 -20.30 0.40 -7.28
C SER A 129 -18.79 0.18 -7.20
N LEU A 130 -18.28 -0.90 -7.82
CA LEU A 130 -16.83 -1.17 -7.89
C LEU A 130 -16.08 -0.06 -8.64
N VAL A 131 -16.64 0.46 -9.73
CA VAL A 131 -16.08 1.63 -10.44
C VAL A 131 -16.00 2.84 -9.51
N GLY A 132 -17.02 3.09 -8.68
CA GLY A 132 -17.03 4.18 -7.71
C GLY A 132 -15.94 4.04 -6.65
N LYS A 133 -15.71 2.82 -6.15
CA LYS A 133 -14.71 2.51 -5.12
C LYS A 133 -13.26 2.58 -5.61
N GLY A 134 -13.00 2.39 -6.91
CA GLY A 134 -11.65 2.40 -7.48
C GLY A 134 -11.00 3.78 -7.64
N ASN A 135 -11.42 4.79 -6.86
CA ASN A 135 -10.86 6.14 -6.90
C ASN A 135 -9.84 6.31 -5.77
N PHE A 136 -8.59 5.91 -6.02
CA PHE A 136 -7.50 6.06 -5.06
C PHE A 136 -6.66 7.29 -5.38
N SER A 137 -6.33 8.09 -4.35
CA SER A 137 -5.39 9.22 -4.48
C SER A 137 -3.94 8.75 -4.50
N ASN A 138 -3.64 7.67 -3.77
CA ASN A 138 -2.36 6.99 -3.75
C ASN A 138 -2.60 5.48 -3.60
N VAL A 139 -1.71 4.66 -4.15
CA VAL A 139 -1.86 3.19 -4.17
C VAL A 139 -0.89 2.47 -3.22
N SER A 140 0.17 3.13 -2.77
CA SER A 140 1.20 2.54 -1.94
C SER A 140 1.71 3.47 -0.85
N TYR A 141 2.44 2.88 0.09
CA TYR A 141 3.26 3.54 1.07
C TYR A 141 4.65 2.93 1.07
N ARG A 142 5.67 3.73 1.35
CA ARG A 142 7.00 3.21 1.58
C ARG A 142 7.08 2.65 3.00
N PRO A 143 7.33 1.34 3.18
CA PRO A 143 7.59 0.80 4.51
C PRO A 143 8.87 1.41 5.07
N THR A 144 8.92 1.61 6.39
CA THR A 144 10.13 2.09 7.07
C THR A 144 11.26 1.10 6.82
N PRO A 145 12.43 1.53 6.28
CA PRO A 145 13.54 0.63 6.04
C PRO A 145 14.03 0.03 7.35
N LYS A 146 13.85 -1.28 7.54
CA LYS A 146 14.44 -1.97 8.70
C LYS A 146 15.92 -2.24 8.40
N ARG A 147 16.79 -1.29 8.74
CA ARG A 147 18.25 -1.42 8.52
C ARG A 147 18.86 -2.66 9.19
N ALA A 148 18.17 -3.24 10.18
CA ALA A 148 18.50 -4.53 10.80
C ALA A 148 18.78 -5.65 9.78
N GLU A 149 18.02 -5.70 8.69
CA GLU A 149 18.11 -6.76 7.68
C GLU A 149 19.32 -6.58 6.73
N HIS A 150 19.91 -5.39 6.70
CA HIS A 150 20.99 -5.01 5.77
C HIS A 150 22.36 -4.81 6.43
N MET A 151 22.50 -5.02 7.73
CA MET A 151 23.83 -5.09 8.34
C MET A 151 24.48 -6.41 7.96
N GLU A 152 25.03 -6.49 6.75
CA GLU A 152 25.98 -7.54 6.37
C GLU A 152 27.19 -7.43 7.28
N VAL A 153 27.21 -8.23 8.34
CA VAL A 153 28.40 -8.40 9.14
C VAL A 153 29.09 -9.67 8.69
N LYS A 154 30.19 -9.51 7.93
CA LYS A 154 31.15 -10.59 7.68
C LYS A 154 31.55 -11.22 9.01
N ASP A 155 31.71 -12.55 9.02
CA ASP A 155 32.05 -13.38 10.19
C ASP A 155 32.91 -12.62 11.19
N PHE A 156 32.28 -12.23 12.31
CA PHE A 156 33.00 -11.57 13.39
C PHE A 156 33.92 -12.60 14.02
N ALA A 157 35.21 -12.51 13.69
CA ALA A 157 36.23 -13.32 14.33
C ALA A 157 36.26 -12.98 15.82
N ALA A 158 35.64 -13.85 16.63
CA ALA A 158 35.53 -13.74 18.06
C ALA A 158 36.90 -13.99 18.71
N PHE A 159 37.69 -12.93 18.86
CA PHE A 159 38.84 -12.94 19.76
C PHE A 159 38.34 -12.56 21.17
N ASP A 160 38.83 -13.24 22.21
CA ASP A 160 38.39 -13.05 23.59
C ASP A 160 38.38 -11.58 24.05
N SER A 161 39.39 -10.81 23.64
CA SER A 161 39.50 -9.38 23.93
C SER A 161 38.37 -8.55 23.31
N ARG A 162 37.98 -8.86 22.06
CA ARG A 162 36.88 -8.17 21.37
C ARG A 162 35.52 -8.59 21.92
N MET A 163 35.40 -9.84 22.36
CA MET A 163 34.17 -10.35 22.97
C MET A 163 33.88 -9.65 24.29
N LYS A 164 34.92 -9.39 25.10
CA LYS A 164 34.76 -8.61 26.34
C LYS A 164 34.26 -7.19 26.07
N VAL A 165 34.90 -6.46 25.15
CA VAL A 165 34.47 -5.10 24.78
C VAL A 165 33.05 -5.10 24.21
N PHE A 166 32.70 -6.09 23.40
CA PHE A 166 31.34 -6.26 22.89
C PHE A 166 30.33 -6.43 24.04
N GLN A 167 30.62 -7.30 25.01
CA GLN A 167 29.76 -7.50 26.19
C GLN A 167 29.64 -6.23 27.04
N ASP A 168 30.76 -5.56 27.31
CA ASP A 168 30.78 -4.31 28.08
C ASP A 168 29.89 -3.23 27.42
N VAL A 169 29.91 -3.11 26.09
CA VAL A 169 29.05 -2.15 25.36
C VAL A 169 27.58 -2.58 25.41
N VAL A 170 27.27 -3.87 25.23
CA VAL A 170 25.88 -4.37 25.30
C VAL A 170 25.31 -4.19 26.71
N GLU A 171 26.10 -4.44 27.75
CA GLU A 171 25.70 -4.22 29.14
C GLU A 171 25.51 -2.74 29.45
N ALA A 172 26.42 -1.88 28.99
CA ALA A 172 26.28 -0.44 29.15
C ALA A 172 25.03 0.11 28.43
N LEU A 173 24.66 -0.44 27.27
CA LEU A 173 23.43 -0.08 26.55
C LEU A 173 22.15 -0.55 27.25
N LYS A 174 22.23 -1.58 28.12
CA LYS A 174 21.11 -2.03 28.96
C LYS A 174 20.94 -1.15 30.22
N ASP A 175 21.99 -0.45 30.63
CA ASP A 175 21.97 0.42 31.80
C ASP A 175 21.48 1.84 31.43
N ASN A 176 20.31 2.22 31.94
CA ASN A 176 19.69 3.53 31.70
C ASN A 176 20.44 4.71 32.36
N LYS A 177 21.57 4.47 33.03
CA LYS A 177 22.39 5.53 33.66
C LYS A 177 23.22 6.33 32.66
N HIS A 178 23.53 5.78 31.49
CA HIS A 178 24.46 6.40 30.53
C HIS A 178 23.79 6.58 29.17
N ASN A 179 23.68 7.84 28.72
CA ASN A 179 23.06 8.18 27.44
C ASN A 179 24.06 8.16 26.27
N ILE A 180 25.37 8.11 26.54
CA ILE A 180 26.43 8.18 25.52
C ILE A 180 27.54 7.18 25.88
N ILE A 181 27.92 6.34 24.91
CA ILE A 181 29.01 5.38 25.02
C ILE A 181 30.04 5.69 23.93
N GLY A 182 31.30 5.89 24.32
CA GLY A 182 32.41 6.13 23.39
C GLY A 182 33.25 4.88 23.18
N VAL A 183 33.44 4.46 21.93
CA VAL A 183 34.36 3.37 21.56
C VAL A 183 35.55 3.96 20.80
N TYR A 184 36.75 3.89 21.37
CA TYR A 184 37.96 4.51 20.81
C TYR A 184 39.14 3.53 20.80
N GLU A 185 40.02 3.63 19.79
CA GLU A 185 41.25 2.81 19.66
C GLU A 185 42.05 3.25 18.42
N MET A 186 43.17 2.59 18.09
CA MET A 186 43.87 2.78 16.81
C MET A 186 43.01 2.40 15.58
N GLY A 187 43.36 2.94 14.40
CA GLY A 187 42.71 2.58 13.14
C GLY A 187 42.95 1.11 12.75
N GLY A 188 42.01 0.50 12.02
CA GLY A 188 42.17 -0.86 11.48
C GLY A 188 41.88 -2.03 12.43
N VAL A 189 41.58 -1.76 13.70
CA VAL A 189 41.30 -2.79 14.72
C VAL A 189 39.92 -3.46 14.62
N GLY A 190 39.00 -2.90 13.83
CA GLY A 190 37.65 -3.43 13.62
C GLY A 190 36.53 -2.80 14.47
N LYS A 191 36.71 -1.57 14.98
CA LYS A 191 35.68 -0.85 15.78
C LYS A 191 34.32 -0.77 15.09
N THR A 192 34.28 -0.33 13.83
CA THR A 192 33.06 -0.26 13.03
C THR A 192 32.35 -1.62 12.97
N THR A 193 33.11 -2.71 12.83
CA THR A 193 32.56 -4.07 12.83
C THR A 193 31.97 -4.45 14.19
N LEU A 194 32.65 -4.11 15.29
CA LEU A 194 32.17 -4.36 16.65
C LEU A 194 30.85 -3.61 16.91
N VAL A 195 30.79 -2.32 16.57
CA VAL A 195 29.59 -1.50 16.79
C VAL A 195 28.41 -2.00 15.94
N LYS A 196 28.66 -2.44 14.70
CA LYS A 196 27.62 -3.08 13.85
C LYS A 196 27.13 -4.41 14.44
N GLN A 197 28.01 -5.22 15.02
CA GLN A 197 27.58 -6.43 15.75
C GLN A 197 26.73 -6.10 16.97
N VAL A 198 27.12 -5.09 17.76
CA VAL A 198 26.33 -4.64 18.91
C VAL A 198 24.95 -4.20 18.45
N ALA A 199 24.87 -3.38 17.40
CA ALA A 199 23.61 -2.93 16.81
C ALA A 199 22.70 -4.12 16.45
N LYS A 200 23.25 -5.13 15.78
CA LYS A 200 22.53 -6.36 15.44
C LYS A 200 22.01 -7.08 16.69
N GLN A 201 22.88 -7.32 17.68
CA GLN A 201 22.51 -8.00 18.92
C GLN A 201 21.38 -7.28 19.67
N VAL A 202 21.46 -5.95 19.82
CA VAL A 202 20.43 -5.21 20.58
C VAL A 202 19.09 -5.14 19.86
N MET A 203 19.08 -5.27 18.53
CA MET A 203 17.85 -5.44 17.74
C MET A 203 17.27 -6.84 17.91
N GLU A 204 18.09 -7.89 17.83
CA GLU A 204 17.66 -9.28 18.07
C GLU A 204 17.11 -9.49 19.49
N ASP A 205 17.73 -8.85 20.48
CA ASP A 205 17.30 -8.87 21.88
C ASP A 205 16.10 -7.92 22.16
N ASN A 206 15.61 -7.18 21.16
CA ASN A 206 14.54 -6.18 21.28
C ASN A 206 14.76 -5.14 22.41
N LEU A 207 16.02 -4.76 22.63
CA LEU A 207 16.42 -3.77 23.64
C LEU A 207 16.11 -2.34 23.19
N PHE A 208 16.16 -2.10 21.89
CA PHE A 208 15.77 -0.84 21.26
C PHE A 208 14.70 -1.11 20.22
N ASP A 209 13.79 -0.15 20.08
CA ASP A 209 12.70 -0.20 19.11
C ASP A 209 13.22 0.22 17.72
N GLU A 210 14.23 1.10 17.68
CA GLU A 210 14.89 1.56 16.44
C GLU A 210 16.41 1.70 16.64
N VAL A 211 17.18 1.42 15.58
CA VAL A 211 18.63 1.67 15.54
C VAL A 211 18.98 2.41 14.26
N VAL A 212 19.57 3.60 14.41
CA VAL A 212 19.95 4.48 13.30
C VAL A 212 21.46 4.69 13.30
N MET A 213 22.06 4.81 12.12
CA MET A 213 23.52 4.93 11.98
C MET A 213 23.90 5.99 10.95
N ALA A 214 24.83 6.87 11.32
CA ALA A 214 25.48 7.78 10.38
C ALA A 214 26.99 7.56 10.39
N GLU A 215 27.58 7.41 9.20
CA GLU A 215 29.02 7.43 9.01
C GLU A 215 29.49 8.88 8.79
N LEU A 216 30.40 9.32 9.65
CA LEU A 216 31.03 10.62 9.55
C LEU A 216 32.32 10.53 8.74
N THR A 217 32.73 11.67 8.21
CA THR A 217 34.01 11.84 7.52
C THR A 217 34.79 12.95 8.22
N GLN A 218 36.08 13.11 7.86
CA GLN A 218 36.90 14.21 8.39
C GLN A 218 36.28 15.58 8.07
N ASN A 219 35.71 15.73 6.87
CA ASN A 219 34.96 16.91 6.47
C ASN A 219 33.49 16.74 6.85
N LEU A 220 33.14 17.19 8.06
CA LEU A 220 31.81 17.04 8.60
C LEU A 220 30.76 17.73 7.72
N ASP A 221 29.80 16.94 7.24
CA ASP A 221 28.64 17.42 6.47
C ASP A 221 27.34 17.12 7.24
N PRO A 222 26.77 18.13 7.93
CA PRO A 222 25.53 17.97 8.68
C PRO A 222 24.37 17.47 7.83
N GLN A 223 24.30 17.88 6.56
CA GLN A 223 23.21 17.50 5.67
C GLN A 223 23.26 16.00 5.38
N LYS A 224 24.45 15.48 5.06
CA LYS A 224 24.67 14.05 4.83
C LYS A 224 24.40 13.19 6.06
N ILE A 225 24.71 13.69 7.26
CA ILE A 225 24.40 13.00 8.52
C ILE A 225 22.89 12.95 8.72
N GLN A 226 22.20 14.07 8.54
CA GLN A 226 20.74 14.14 8.62
C GLN A 226 20.08 13.20 7.62
N ASP A 227 20.55 13.16 6.37
CA ASP A 227 20.02 12.27 5.33
C ASP A 227 20.14 10.79 5.72
N GLN A 228 21.30 10.37 6.25
CA GLN A 228 21.49 8.99 6.70
C GLN A 228 20.55 8.62 7.85
N LEU A 229 20.45 9.48 8.88
CA LEU A 229 19.56 9.24 10.02
C LEU A 229 18.08 9.26 9.62
N ALA A 230 17.69 10.19 8.75
CA ALA A 230 16.33 10.28 8.23
C ALA A 230 15.96 9.06 7.39
N SER A 231 16.89 8.60 6.54
CA SER A 231 16.70 7.40 5.74
C SER A 231 16.41 6.18 6.61
N ASP A 232 17.17 5.99 7.69
CA ASP A 232 16.94 4.89 8.64
C ASP A 232 15.59 5.01 9.35
N LEU A 233 15.15 6.24 9.65
CA LEU A 233 13.86 6.52 10.29
C LEU A 233 12.67 6.48 9.32
N GLY A 234 12.89 6.17 8.04
CA GLY A 234 11.88 6.25 6.99
C GLY A 234 11.35 7.67 6.72
N MET A 235 12.11 8.69 7.12
CA MET A 235 11.79 10.09 6.90
C MET A 235 12.30 10.58 5.54
N LYS A 236 11.64 11.60 5.00
CA LYS A 236 12.13 12.39 3.87
C LYS A 236 12.10 13.87 4.24
N PHE A 237 13.12 14.58 3.84
CA PHE A 237 13.18 16.04 3.94
C PHE A 237 12.77 16.67 2.61
N ASP A 238 12.23 17.89 2.65
CA ASP A 238 11.98 18.64 1.43
C ASP A 238 13.30 19.15 0.85
N LEU A 239 13.37 19.24 -0.49
CA LEU A 239 14.58 19.65 -1.21
C LEU A 239 15.08 21.05 -0.81
N ASN A 240 14.17 21.91 -0.36
CA ASN A 240 14.45 23.30 0.01
C ASN A 240 14.61 23.49 1.52
N ASP A 241 14.58 22.41 2.31
CA ASP A 241 14.71 22.52 3.75
C ASP A 241 16.12 22.94 4.16
N SER A 242 16.21 23.99 4.98
CA SER A 242 17.46 24.38 5.62
C SER A 242 17.95 23.30 6.59
N ILE A 243 19.26 23.24 6.82
CA ILE A 243 19.89 22.33 7.80
C ILE A 243 19.22 22.46 9.19
N PHE A 244 18.85 23.67 9.59
CA PHE A 244 18.16 23.91 10.87
C PHE A 244 16.74 23.31 10.88
N HIS A 245 15.98 23.45 9.79
CA HIS A 245 14.64 22.88 9.69
C HIS A 245 14.69 21.35 9.73
N ARG A 246 15.65 20.76 8.98
CA ARG A 246 15.92 19.32 8.97
C ARG A 246 16.29 18.80 10.35
N ALA A 247 17.17 19.51 11.07
CA ALA A 247 17.54 19.18 12.44
C ALA A 247 16.33 19.19 13.39
N HIS A 248 15.46 20.19 13.24
CA HIS A 248 14.25 20.30 14.05
C HIS A 248 13.28 19.14 13.79
N GLN A 249 13.02 18.80 12.52
CA GLN A 249 12.17 17.67 12.14
C GLN A 249 12.76 16.33 12.63
N LEU A 250 14.07 16.13 12.48
CA LEU A 250 14.76 14.94 12.96
C LEU A 250 14.63 14.81 14.49
N CYS A 251 14.85 15.89 15.23
CA CYS A 251 14.70 15.92 16.68
C CYS A 251 13.28 15.55 17.12
N GLN A 252 12.25 16.07 16.44
CA GLN A 252 10.86 15.71 16.73
C GLN A 252 10.58 14.24 16.46
N ARG A 253 11.12 13.67 15.38
CA ARG A 253 10.96 12.24 15.06
C ARG A 253 11.63 11.36 16.12
N LEU A 254 12.87 11.68 16.49
CA LEU A 254 13.65 10.92 17.47
C LEU A 254 12.97 10.91 18.84
N LYS A 255 12.39 12.04 19.28
CA LYS A 255 11.64 12.15 20.55
C LYS A 255 10.34 11.35 20.60
N LYS A 256 9.82 10.88 19.45
CA LYS A 256 8.62 10.02 19.40
C LYS A 256 8.96 8.55 19.63
N GLU A 257 10.22 8.15 19.43
CA GLU A 257 10.65 6.79 19.71
C GLU A 257 10.81 6.56 21.20
N LYS A 258 10.40 5.38 21.67
CA LYS A 258 10.50 5.03 23.09
C LYS A 258 11.94 4.68 23.46
N ARG A 259 12.58 3.80 22.70
CA ARG A 259 13.98 3.40 22.87
C ARG A 259 14.67 3.39 21.52
N ILE A 260 15.52 4.38 21.26
CA ILE A 260 16.29 4.49 20.03
C ILE A 260 17.79 4.50 20.33
N LEU A 261 18.55 3.73 19.55
CA LEU A 261 20.02 3.77 19.55
C LEU A 261 20.52 4.54 18.34
N ILE A 262 21.33 5.56 18.57
CA ILE A 262 21.97 6.36 17.51
C ILE A 262 23.45 6.03 17.47
N ILE A 263 23.92 5.52 16.34
CA ILE A 263 25.32 5.16 16.10
C ILE A 263 25.95 6.23 15.20
N LEU A 264 27.00 6.86 15.71
CA LEU A 264 27.81 7.82 14.97
C LEU A 264 29.19 7.21 14.77
N ASP A 265 29.47 6.75 13.56
CA ASP A 265 30.74 6.07 13.24
C ASP A 265 31.76 7.04 12.66
N ASN A 266 33.05 6.72 12.84
CA ASN A 266 34.17 7.45 12.25
C ASN A 266 34.19 8.94 12.64
N ILE A 267 34.04 9.23 13.94
CA ILE A 267 34.04 10.60 14.49
C ILE A 267 35.48 11.14 14.52
N TRP A 268 35.76 12.19 13.74
CA TRP A 268 37.06 12.87 13.69
C TRP A 268 37.10 14.24 14.37
N THR A 269 35.94 14.90 14.50
CA THR A 269 35.83 16.27 15.00
C THR A 269 34.70 16.37 16.02
N LYS A 270 34.69 17.47 16.79
CA LYS A 270 33.63 17.71 17.78
C LYS A 270 32.28 17.86 17.07
N LEU A 271 31.30 17.03 17.47
CA LEU A 271 29.95 17.09 16.94
C LEU A 271 29.05 17.94 17.84
N GLU A 272 28.24 18.80 17.22
CA GLU A 272 27.17 19.52 17.91
C GLU A 272 25.84 18.82 17.63
N PHE A 273 25.39 17.97 18.55
CA PHE A 273 24.18 17.15 18.40
C PHE A 273 22.93 17.99 18.07
N ASP A 274 22.78 19.16 18.70
CA ASP A 274 21.67 20.07 18.46
C ASP A 274 21.61 20.56 17.00
N LYS A 275 22.77 20.80 16.36
CA LYS A 275 22.84 21.21 14.95
C LYS A 275 22.45 20.09 14.00
N ILE A 276 22.70 18.84 14.38
CA ILE A 276 22.28 17.67 13.61
C ILE A 276 20.79 17.41 13.82
N GLY A 277 20.27 17.66 15.01
CA GLY A 277 18.91 17.33 15.41
C GLY A 277 18.83 16.11 16.34
N ILE A 278 19.95 15.70 16.93
CA ILE A 278 19.99 14.62 17.92
C ILE A 278 19.63 15.23 19.29
N PRO A 279 18.58 14.75 19.97
CA PRO A 279 18.24 15.25 21.30
C PRO A 279 19.34 14.87 22.29
N SER A 280 19.74 15.83 23.12
CA SER A 280 20.52 15.55 24.32
C SER A 280 19.66 14.68 25.25
N GLY A 281 20.16 13.51 25.64
CA GLY A 281 19.46 12.63 26.59
C GLY A 281 19.24 13.36 27.91
N ASN A 282 18.05 13.19 28.49
CA ASN A 282 17.77 13.63 29.86
C ASN A 282 18.45 12.72 30.89
#